data_AF-A0A1J5QTS0-F1
#
_entry.id   AF-A0A1J5QTS0-F1
#
_cell.length_a   1.000
_cell.length_b   1.000
_cell.length_c   1.000
_cell.angle_alpha   90.00
_cell.angle_beta   90.00
_cell.angle_gamma   90.00
#
_symmetry.space_group_name_H-M   'P 1'
#
loop_
_entity.id
_entity.type
_entity.pdbx_description
1 polymer ?
#
loop_
_entity_poly.entity_id
_entity_poly.type
_entity_poly.pdbx_seq_one_letter_code
_entity_poly.pdbx_strand_id
1 'polypeptide(L)'
;MGKGRRVREDRAAARRVPAAGSRVQVAWDEIAAFPPPRHGPVPPTAAPPRLAARPAADRSAMTARAPARQPRGQREFVELARLAAERDEVRERLAAAEAAIAKQVHRERRAGASWGDIGQALGVSRQGARQRFGDG
;
A
#
# COMPACT_ATOMS: atom_id res chain seq x y z
N MET A 1 34.00 -11.37 -47.42
CA MET A 1 32.56 -11.60 -47.18
C MET A 1 32.12 -10.79 -45.97
N GLY A 2 31.30 -9.75 -46.15
CA GLY A 2 30.89 -8.84 -45.07
C GLY A 2 29.42 -8.45 -45.20
N LYS A 3 28.52 -9.24 -44.61
CA LYS A 3 27.08 -8.98 -44.58
C LYS A 3 26.54 -9.37 -43.20
N GLY A 4 26.79 -8.54 -42.18
CA GLY A 4 26.29 -8.80 -40.83
C GLY A 4 26.07 -7.57 -39.96
N ARG A 5 26.64 -6.40 -40.32
CA ARG A 5 26.60 -5.21 -39.46
C ARG A 5 25.41 -4.27 -39.70
N ARG A 6 24.90 -4.18 -40.94
CA ARG A 6 23.91 -3.16 -41.30
C ARG A 6 22.48 -3.40 -40.76
N VAL A 7 22.12 -4.64 -40.42
CA VAL A 7 20.73 -4.95 -39.99
C VAL A 7 20.48 -4.59 -38.50
N ARG A 8 21.53 -4.38 -37.69
CA ARG A 8 21.37 -3.99 -36.27
C ARG A 8 21.18 -2.49 -36.06
N GLU A 9 21.64 -1.65 -36.99
CA GLU A 9 21.55 -0.19 -36.82
C GLU A 9 20.17 0.35 -37.20
N ASP A 10 19.53 -0.21 -38.23
CA ASP A 10 18.19 0.23 -38.66
C ASP A 10 17.07 -0.04 -37.62
N ARG A 11 17.25 -1.03 -36.73
CA ARG A 11 16.24 -1.34 -35.69
C ARG A 11 16.32 -0.43 -34.46
N ALA A 12 17.46 0.25 -34.27
CA ALA A 12 17.68 1.13 -33.11
C ALA A 12 17.09 2.54 -33.30
N ALA A 13 16.80 2.96 -34.53
CA ALA A 13 16.38 4.33 -34.82
C ALA A 13 14.87 4.59 -34.60
N ALA A 14 14.02 3.57 -34.53
CA ALA A 14 12.57 3.73 -34.67
C ALA A 14 11.75 3.85 -33.36
N ARG A 15 12.35 3.93 -32.17
CA ARG A 15 11.58 3.99 -30.91
C ARG A 15 12.13 5.03 -29.93
N ARG A 16 12.02 6.30 -30.30
CA ARG A 16 12.06 7.40 -29.33
C ARG A 16 10.63 7.73 -28.92
N VAL A 17 10.17 7.11 -27.84
CA VAL A 17 8.96 7.54 -27.13
C VAL A 17 9.38 8.65 -26.17
N PRO A 18 8.78 9.85 -26.24
CA PRO A 18 9.11 10.93 -25.30
C PRO A 18 8.61 10.57 -23.90
N ALA A 19 9.51 10.56 -22.93
CA ALA A 19 9.19 10.40 -21.51
C ALA A 19 8.57 11.69 -20.96
N ALA A 20 7.25 11.80 -21.02
CA ALA A 20 6.49 12.82 -20.30
C ALA A 20 5.90 12.18 -19.04
N GLY A 21 6.32 12.66 -17.87
CA GLY A 21 5.75 12.23 -16.59
C GLY A 21 6.61 12.68 -15.43
N SER A 22 6.22 13.81 -14.84
CA SER A 22 6.81 14.38 -13.61
C SER A 22 6.98 13.30 -12.54
N ARG A 23 8.21 13.09 -12.10
CA ARG A 23 8.55 12.15 -11.02
C ARG A 23 8.35 12.89 -9.70
N VAL A 24 7.22 12.66 -9.03
CA VAL A 24 7.08 13.07 -7.63
C VAL A 24 8.06 12.22 -6.81
N GLN A 25 9.16 12.82 -6.39
CA GLN A 25 10.10 12.22 -5.45
C GLN A 25 9.47 12.29 -4.06
N VAL A 26 9.12 11.13 -3.50
CA VAL A 26 8.78 11.02 -2.08
C VAL A 26 10.10 10.86 -1.33
N ALA A 27 10.42 11.80 -0.45
CA ALA A 27 11.55 11.69 0.47
C ALA A 27 11.22 10.64 1.53
N TRP A 28 11.85 9.46 1.45
CA TRP A 28 11.64 8.36 2.40
C TRP A 28 12.06 8.71 3.83
N ASP A 29 12.85 9.76 4.01
CA ASP A 29 13.30 10.24 5.32
C ASP A 29 12.14 10.78 6.19
N GLU A 30 11.03 11.20 5.57
CA GLU A 30 9.86 11.75 6.28
C GLU A 30 9.00 10.66 6.95
N ILE A 31 9.04 9.42 6.44
CA ILE A 31 8.29 8.27 6.99
C ILE A 31 9.00 7.70 8.23
N ALA A 32 10.32 7.84 8.31
CA ALA A 32 11.13 7.35 9.44
C ALA A 32 10.92 8.14 10.74
N ALA A 33 10.23 9.28 10.69
CA ALA A 33 9.96 10.13 11.86
C ALA A 33 8.90 9.56 12.80
N PHE A 34 8.19 8.48 12.43
CA PHE A 34 7.26 7.81 13.35
C PHE A 34 8.02 6.82 14.25
N PRO A 35 8.14 7.09 15.56
CA PRO A 35 8.74 6.11 16.46
C PRO A 35 7.85 4.85 16.51
N PRO A 36 8.43 3.64 16.48
CA PRO A 36 7.64 2.43 16.70
C PRO A 36 6.94 2.49 18.06
N PRO A 37 5.72 1.95 18.21
CA PRO A 37 5.08 1.87 19.50
C PRO A 37 5.99 1.11 20.46
N ARG A 38 6.38 1.76 21.56
CA ARG A 38 7.17 1.11 22.60
C ARG A 38 6.30 0.05 23.26
N HIS A 39 6.58 -1.22 22.95
CA HIS A 39 6.03 -2.35 23.67
C HIS A 39 6.62 -2.34 25.10
N GLY A 40 5.95 -1.66 26.01
CA GLY A 40 6.20 -1.82 27.43
C GLY A 40 5.79 -3.24 27.88
N PRO A 41 6.40 -3.80 28.93
CA PRO A 41 5.98 -5.08 29.48
C PRO A 41 4.51 -4.98 29.89
N VAL A 42 3.68 -5.88 29.34
CA VAL A 42 2.29 -6.03 29.75
C VAL A 42 2.29 -6.49 31.21
N PRO A 43 1.71 -5.75 32.17
CA PRO A 43 1.64 -6.22 33.54
C PRO A 43 0.83 -7.53 33.58
N PRO A 44 1.20 -8.52 34.42
CA PRO A 44 0.38 -9.71 34.60
C PRO A 44 -1.02 -9.28 35.04
N THR A 45 -2.04 -9.73 34.32
CA THR A 45 -3.45 -9.51 34.63
C THR A 45 -3.71 -9.91 36.07
N ALA A 46 -3.91 -8.91 36.94
CA ALA A 46 -4.38 -9.16 38.30
C ALA A 46 -5.74 -9.86 38.23
N ALA A 47 -5.87 -10.98 38.95
CA ALA A 47 -7.13 -11.68 39.10
C ALA A 47 -8.23 -10.70 39.60
N PRO A 48 -9.47 -10.79 39.10
CA PRO A 48 -10.53 -9.91 39.56
C PRO A 48 -10.78 -10.10 41.06
N PRO A 49 -10.97 -9.03 41.85
CA PRO A 49 -11.35 -9.17 43.25
C PRO A 49 -12.71 -9.87 43.33
N ARG A 50 -12.80 -10.95 44.12
CA ARG A 50 -14.07 -11.59 44.45
C ARG A 50 -14.97 -10.54 45.11
N LEU A 51 -16.10 -10.22 44.47
CA LEU A 51 -17.14 -9.39 45.06
C LEU A 51 -17.66 -10.06 46.34
N ALA A 52 -17.29 -9.51 47.49
CA ALA A 52 -18.07 -9.73 48.70
C ALA A 52 -19.43 -9.04 48.53
N ALA A 53 -20.51 -9.80 48.73
CA ALA A 53 -21.87 -9.29 48.67
C ALA A 53 -22.04 -8.11 49.64
N ARG A 54 -22.37 -6.93 49.11
CA ARG A 54 -22.77 -5.76 49.93
C ARG A 54 -24.27 -5.89 50.25
N PRO A 55 -24.69 -5.68 51.51
CA PRO A 55 -26.11 -5.63 51.82
C PRO A 55 -26.75 -4.39 51.17
N ALA A 56 -27.98 -4.58 50.69
CA ALA A 56 -28.80 -3.55 50.08
C ALA A 56 -29.09 -2.44 51.10
N ALA A 57 -28.51 -1.26 50.89
CA ALA A 57 -28.84 -0.05 51.63
C ALA A 57 -29.32 1.03 50.65
N ASP A 58 -30.58 1.40 50.88
CA ASP A 58 -31.26 2.65 50.58
C ASP A 58 -31.34 3.19 49.14
N ARG A 59 -32.52 2.98 48.55
CA ARG A 59 -33.06 3.79 47.44
C ARG A 59 -33.63 5.08 48.03
N SER A 60 -32.84 6.15 48.09
CA SER A 60 -33.30 7.54 47.93
C SER A 60 -32.18 8.53 48.23
N ALA A 61 -31.45 8.96 47.20
CA ALA A 61 -30.81 10.27 47.21
C ALA A 61 -30.37 10.68 45.80
N MET A 62 -30.95 11.79 45.34
CA MET A 62 -30.39 12.73 44.38
C MET A 62 -30.16 12.24 42.94
N THR A 63 -31.15 12.58 42.12
CA THR A 63 -31.01 12.96 40.71
C THR A 63 -29.97 14.08 40.53
N ALA A 64 -28.69 13.72 40.54
CA ALA A 64 -27.69 14.47 39.81
C ALA A 64 -27.81 14.00 38.35
N ARG A 65 -28.49 14.79 37.51
CA ARG A 65 -28.48 14.61 36.06
C ARG A 65 -27.04 14.79 35.60
N ALA A 66 -26.27 13.69 35.56
CA ALA A 66 -24.97 13.65 34.95
C ALA A 66 -25.11 14.28 33.55
N PRO A 67 -24.27 15.26 33.17
CA PRO A 67 -24.29 15.74 31.80
C PRO A 67 -24.08 14.50 30.94
N ALA A 68 -25.05 14.21 30.08
CA ALA A 68 -24.95 13.11 29.14
C ALA A 68 -23.60 13.29 28.45
N ARG A 69 -22.66 12.36 28.71
CA ARG A 69 -21.39 12.33 27.99
C ARG A 69 -21.79 12.24 26.52
N GLN A 70 -21.71 13.35 25.80
CA GLN A 70 -21.85 13.32 24.35
C GLN A 70 -20.84 12.27 23.87
N PRO A 71 -21.25 11.29 23.05
CA PRO A 71 -20.34 10.28 22.57
C PRO A 71 -19.29 10.98 21.69
N ARG A 72 -18.14 11.30 22.29
CA ARG A 72 -17.00 11.96 21.63
C ARG A 72 -16.55 11.19 20.38
N GLY A 73 -16.80 9.89 20.32
CA GLY A 73 -16.22 9.00 19.30
C GLY A 73 -16.93 8.89 17.94
N GLN A 74 -18.05 9.57 17.66
CA GLN A 74 -18.72 9.41 16.35
C GLN A 74 -18.26 10.40 15.27
N ARG A 75 -17.85 11.61 15.65
CA ARG A 75 -17.27 12.57 14.68
C ARG A 75 -15.77 12.34 14.45
N GLU A 76 -15.08 11.71 15.40
CA GLU A 76 -13.62 11.61 15.44
C GLU A 76 -13.01 10.73 14.34
N PHE A 77 -13.80 9.87 13.67
CA PHE A 77 -13.26 8.91 12.68
C PHE A 77 -13.85 9.01 11.28
N VAL A 78 -14.73 9.99 11.01
CA VAL A 78 -15.32 10.16 9.67
C VAL A 78 -14.23 10.44 8.64
N GLU A 79 -13.27 11.29 8.96
CA GLU A 79 -12.16 11.61 8.06
C GLU A 79 -11.23 10.40 7.86
N LEU A 80 -10.95 9.63 8.92
CA LEU A 80 -10.16 8.40 8.78
C LEU A 80 -10.87 7.35 7.91
N ALA A 81 -12.18 7.21 8.05
CA ALA A 81 -12.98 6.31 7.22
C ALA A 81 -12.95 6.74 5.74
N ARG A 82 -13.04 8.05 5.47
CA ARG A 82 -12.90 8.61 4.12
C ARG A 82 -11.53 8.31 3.53
N LEU A 83 -10.45 8.59 4.26
CA LEU A 83 -9.07 8.32 3.81
C LEU A 83 -8.82 6.81 3.60
N ALA A 84 -9.41 5.95 4.43
CA ALA A 84 -9.33 4.51 4.26
C ALA A 84 -10.02 4.05 2.96
N ALA A 85 -11.21 4.60 2.67
CA ALA A 85 -11.92 4.33 1.42
C ALA A 85 -11.11 4.80 0.20
N GLU A 86 -10.55 6.02 0.23
CA GLU A 86 -9.70 6.53 -0.85
C GLU A 86 -8.46 5.64 -1.08
N ARG A 87 -7.79 5.21 0.00
CA ARG A 87 -6.68 4.27 -0.08
C ARG A 87 -7.09 2.97 -0.77
N ASP A 88 -8.26 2.43 -0.42
CA ASP A 88 -8.72 1.17 -0.97
C ASP A 88 -9.08 1.30 -2.46
N GLU A 89 -9.70 2.41 -2.88
CA GLU A 89 -9.91 2.74 -4.30
C GLU A 89 -8.59 2.88 -5.08
N VAL A 90 -7.56 3.49 -4.47
CA VAL A 90 -6.23 3.59 -5.09
C VAL A 90 -5.59 2.20 -5.22
N ARG A 91 -5.74 1.33 -4.21
CA ARG A 91 -5.23 -0.04 -4.24
C ARG A 91 -5.91 -0.86 -5.33
N GLU A 92 -7.22 -0.73 -5.50
CA GLU A 92 -7.96 -1.40 -6.57
C GLU A 92 -7.49 -0.94 -7.95
N ARG A 93 -7.34 0.38 -8.15
CA ARG A 93 -6.81 0.94 -9.40
C ARG A 93 -5.38 0.46 -9.70
N LEU A 94 -4.53 0.42 -8.67
CA LEU A 94 -3.17 -0.11 -8.80
C LEU A 94 -3.16 -1.60 -9.17
N ALA A 95 -4.00 -2.40 -8.52
CA ALA A 95 -4.12 -3.83 -8.82
C ALA A 95 -4.59 -4.06 -10.27
N ALA A 96 -5.56 -3.29 -10.74
CA ALA A 96 -6.02 -3.34 -12.12
C ALA A 96 -4.92 -2.95 -13.12
N ALA A 97 -4.15 -1.91 -12.82
CA ALA A 97 -3.02 -1.48 -13.64
C ALA A 97 -1.92 -2.54 -13.70
N GLU A 98 -1.53 -3.14 -12.58
CA GLU A 98 -0.54 -4.22 -12.52
C GLU A 98 -1.01 -5.47 -13.29
N ALA A 99 -2.31 -5.82 -13.22
CA ALA A 99 -2.87 -6.90 -14.01
C ALA A 99 -2.82 -6.62 -15.52
N ALA A 100 -3.10 -5.37 -15.93
CA ALA A 100 -2.98 -4.95 -17.32
C ALA A 100 -1.53 -4.99 -17.81
N ILE A 101 -0.56 -4.55 -16.98
CA ILE A 101 0.86 -4.64 -17.27
C ILE A 101 1.27 -6.11 -17.44
N ALA A 102 0.89 -7.00 -16.52
CA ALA A 102 1.20 -8.42 -16.62
C ALA A 102 0.67 -9.02 -17.94
N LYS A 103 -0.59 -8.72 -18.30
CA LYS A 103 -1.19 -9.17 -19.56
C LYS A 103 -0.42 -8.66 -20.78
N GLN A 104 0.02 -7.41 -20.77
CA GLN A 104 0.82 -6.84 -21.86
C GLN A 104 2.20 -7.49 -21.92
N VAL A 105 2.88 -7.68 -20.79
CA VAL A 105 4.16 -8.40 -20.71
C VAL A 105 4.05 -9.79 -21.33
N HIS A 106 2.98 -10.53 -21.06
CA HIS A 106 2.74 -11.85 -21.66
C HIS A 106 2.56 -11.78 -23.17
N ARG A 107 1.84 -10.77 -23.69
CA ARG A 107 1.70 -10.54 -25.13
C ARG A 107 3.05 -10.25 -25.79
N GLU A 108 3.84 -9.35 -25.20
CA GLU A 108 5.18 -9.00 -25.72
C GLU A 108 6.13 -10.20 -25.68
N ARG A 109 6.09 -11.00 -24.60
CA ARG A 109 6.87 -12.25 -24.50
C ARG A 109 6.49 -13.24 -25.60
N ARG A 110 5.19 -13.42 -25.88
CA ARG A 110 4.70 -14.26 -27.00
C ARG A 110 5.11 -13.70 -28.36
N ALA A 111 5.24 -12.38 -28.50
CA ALA A 111 5.75 -11.71 -29.70
C ALA A 111 7.29 -11.77 -29.83
N GLY A 112 8.00 -12.33 -28.84
CA GLY A 112 9.44 -12.53 -28.85
C GLY A 112 10.27 -11.43 -28.17
N ALA A 113 9.64 -10.47 -27.49
CA ALA A 113 10.37 -9.45 -26.73
C ALA A 113 11.25 -10.08 -25.64
N SER A 114 12.48 -9.60 -25.48
CA SER A 114 13.38 -10.11 -24.44
C SER A 114 13.03 -9.53 -23.07
N TRP A 115 13.45 -10.22 -22.00
CA TRP A 115 13.34 -9.66 -20.64
C TRP A 115 14.11 -8.35 -20.45
N GLY A 116 15.14 -8.10 -21.26
CA GLY A 116 15.87 -6.83 -21.26
C GLY A 116 15.00 -5.68 -21.78
N ASP A 117 14.34 -5.90 -22.93
CA ASP A 117 13.45 -4.90 -23.54
C ASP A 117 12.25 -4.59 -22.62
N ILE A 118 11.67 -5.62 -22.01
CA ILE A 118 10.55 -5.49 -21.08
C ILE A 118 10.99 -4.74 -19.82
N GLY A 119 12.15 -5.08 -19.25
CA GLY A 119 12.70 -4.35 -18.11
C GLY A 119 12.93 -2.88 -18.42
N GLN A 120 13.55 -2.58 -19.57
CA GLN A 120 13.77 -1.22 -20.02
C GLN A 120 12.45 -0.44 -20.15
N ALA A 121 11.42 -1.03 -20.76
CA ALA A 121 10.12 -0.39 -20.95
C ALA A 121 9.41 -0.10 -19.61
N LEU A 122 9.58 -0.97 -18.61
CA LEU A 122 9.01 -0.82 -17.27
C LEU A 122 9.89 -0.01 -16.31
N GLY A 123 11.09 0.40 -16.73
CA GLY A 123 12.04 1.11 -15.88
C GLY A 123 12.65 0.23 -14.77
N VAL A 124 12.72 -1.09 -14.97
CA VAL A 124 13.29 -2.06 -14.02
C VAL A 124 14.43 -2.86 -14.66
N SER A 125 15.24 -3.54 -13.84
CA SER A 125 16.29 -4.41 -14.36
C SER A 125 15.70 -5.63 -15.08
N ARG A 126 16.46 -6.22 -16.02
CA ARG A 126 16.11 -7.49 -16.68
C ARG A 126 15.75 -8.58 -15.66
N GLN A 127 16.56 -8.71 -14.60
CA GLN A 127 16.34 -9.72 -13.56
C GLN A 127 15.06 -9.42 -12.78
N GLY A 128 14.80 -8.15 -12.44
CA GLY A 128 13.56 -7.73 -11.78
C GLY A 128 12.32 -8.01 -12.63
N ALA A 129 12.37 -7.72 -13.93
CA ALA A 129 11.28 -8.06 -14.85
C ALA A 129 11.03 -9.57 -14.92
N ARG A 130 12.11 -10.38 -15.00
CA ARG A 130 11.98 -11.85 -15.03
C ARG A 130 11.43 -12.40 -13.72
N GLN A 131 11.87 -11.92 -12.56
CA GLN A 131 11.35 -12.38 -11.27
C GLN A 131 9.88 -12.01 -11.08
N ARG A 132 9.48 -10.81 -11.55
CA ARG A 132 8.10 -10.35 -11.40
C ARG A 132 7.12 -11.06 -12.33
N PHE A 133 7.52 -11.40 -13.55
CA PHE A 133 6.60 -11.84 -14.60
C PHE A 133 6.98 -13.17 -15.27
N GLY A 134 8.08 -13.79 -14.85
CA GLY A 134 8.65 -14.98 -15.50
C GLY A 134 8.25 -16.32 -14.89
N ASP A 135 7.69 -16.33 -13.68
CA ASP A 135 7.29 -17.55 -12.96
C ASP A 135 5.79 -17.90 -13.18
N GLY A 136 5.29 -17.69 -14.40
CA GLY A 136 3.88 -17.92 -14.80
C GLY A 136 3.70 -19.08 -15.77
#